data_AF-A0A3A9SRC5-F1
#
_entry.id   AF-A0A3A9SRC5-F1
#
_cell.length_a   1.000
_cell.length_b   1.000
_cell.length_c   1.000
_cell.angle_alpha   90.00
_cell.angle_beta   90.00
_cell.angle_gamma   90.00
#
_symmetry.space_group_name_H-M   'P 1'
#
loop_
_entity.id
_entity.type
_entity.pdbx_description
1 polymer ?
#
loop_
_entity_poly.entity_id
_entity_poly.type
_entity_poly.pdbx_seq_one_letter_code
_entity_poly.pdbx_strand_id
1 'polypeptide(L)'
;MTIADRIKKIREIFGITSNEFAKITGIHPVSIRKYETNKMVPGNDVIEKMSEALRLPKMIFEGLPRQYTDYSFEGDFYQQLLLLLDNGTLRIEGTFKDGVGEQKSPYDTWFSINPSLSKYIKIKSNGEEIPVEDIQITLDPLYSQLNSNVTSLLMSFEYIERAKEALNKKYWRSKSETREEYSNRLKELAIKDQFELMLTGHSWKQYMDAPKTREEFDAAYQKVFEAGGDYYDLMEQLDIPEAEKNNHIHHYEDAWIDLHAIDVGEYPHDGSEDEKWAYVQKKIDAIEKYKEDHPNYPKEIREACAVETRQQYEEYLKEQKKNKKKKVEPKKSAPQN
;
A
#
# COMPACT_ATOMS: atom_id res chain seq x y z
N MET A 1 11.58 -6.17 -31.72
CA MET A 1 10.39 -6.40 -32.57
C MET A 1 9.31 -5.42 -32.17
N THR A 2 8.80 -4.68 -33.14
CA THR A 2 7.60 -3.84 -32.98
C THR A 2 6.35 -4.71 -32.88
N ILE A 3 5.21 -4.12 -32.49
CA ILE A 3 3.91 -4.80 -32.48
C ILE A 3 3.51 -5.28 -33.89
N ALA A 4 3.84 -4.50 -34.92
CA ALA A 4 3.65 -4.87 -36.32
C ALA A 4 4.43 -6.14 -36.69
N ASP A 5 5.72 -6.19 -36.32
CA ASP A 5 6.58 -7.37 -36.53
C ASP A 5 6.01 -8.60 -35.81
N ARG A 6 5.51 -8.42 -34.59
CA ARG A 6 4.95 -9.50 -33.77
C ARG A 6 3.65 -10.05 -34.36
N ILE A 7 2.71 -9.20 -34.75
CA ILE A 7 1.46 -9.62 -35.41
C ILE A 7 1.77 -10.42 -36.68
N LYS A 8 2.66 -9.90 -37.54
CA LYS A 8 3.11 -10.59 -38.74
C LYS A 8 3.75 -11.93 -38.40
N LYS A 9 4.62 -11.97 -37.40
CA LYS A 9 5.33 -13.19 -36.99
C LYS A 9 4.39 -14.26 -36.43
N ILE A 10 3.41 -13.89 -35.61
CA ILE A 10 2.39 -14.82 -35.09
C ILE A 10 1.66 -15.47 -36.26
N ARG A 11 1.27 -14.65 -37.24
CA ARG A 11 0.57 -15.12 -38.43
C ARG A 11 1.41 -16.10 -39.26
N GLU A 12 2.69 -15.79 -39.44
CA GLU A 12 3.65 -16.68 -40.12
C GLU A 12 3.85 -18.00 -39.36
N ILE A 13 3.97 -17.96 -38.03
CA ILE A 13 4.13 -19.17 -37.19
C ILE A 13 2.87 -20.04 -37.26
N PHE A 14 1.69 -19.42 -37.26
CA PHE A 14 0.41 -20.13 -37.37
C PHE A 14 0.11 -20.59 -38.80
N GLY A 15 0.90 -20.17 -39.80
CA GLY A 15 0.73 -20.55 -41.20
C GLY A 15 -0.52 -20.00 -41.86
N ILE A 16 -1.03 -18.84 -41.41
CA ILE A 16 -2.29 -18.25 -41.88
C ILE A 16 -2.08 -16.96 -42.69
N THR A 17 -3.07 -16.56 -43.48
CA THR A 17 -3.10 -15.33 -44.28
C THR A 17 -3.68 -14.16 -43.48
N SER A 18 -3.39 -12.92 -43.88
CA SER A 18 -3.92 -11.73 -43.15
C SER A 18 -5.45 -11.69 -43.14
N ASN A 19 -6.10 -12.27 -44.16
CA ASN A 19 -7.56 -12.38 -44.23
C ASN A 19 -8.10 -13.46 -43.27
N GLU A 20 -7.40 -14.58 -43.11
CA GLU A 20 -7.78 -15.61 -42.13
C GLU A 20 -7.58 -15.11 -40.70
N PHE A 21 -6.46 -14.43 -40.44
CA PHE A 21 -6.22 -13.76 -39.16
C PHE A 21 -7.35 -12.78 -38.83
N ALA A 22 -7.71 -11.91 -39.77
CA ALA A 22 -8.84 -10.98 -39.66
C ALA A 22 -10.17 -11.69 -39.34
N LYS A 23 -10.44 -12.82 -40.00
CA LYS A 23 -11.65 -13.63 -39.76
C LYS A 23 -11.65 -14.24 -38.36
N ILE A 24 -10.53 -14.77 -37.90
CA ILE A 24 -10.39 -15.39 -36.57
C ILE A 24 -10.59 -14.34 -35.47
N THR A 25 -9.96 -13.17 -35.60
CA THR A 25 -10.01 -12.13 -34.57
C THR A 25 -11.26 -11.24 -34.66
N GLY A 26 -12.09 -11.39 -35.71
CA GLY A 26 -13.20 -10.49 -35.98
C GLY A 26 -12.78 -9.05 -36.31
N ILE A 27 -11.53 -8.84 -36.74
CA ILE A 27 -10.99 -7.51 -37.07
C ILE A 27 -11.05 -7.32 -38.58
N HIS A 28 -11.40 -6.12 -39.04
CA HIS A 28 -11.48 -5.86 -40.48
C HIS A 28 -10.12 -6.12 -41.19
N PRO A 29 -10.09 -6.82 -42.34
CA PRO A 29 -8.83 -7.20 -43.01
C PRO A 29 -7.91 -6.02 -43.35
N VAL A 30 -8.48 -4.86 -43.68
CA VAL A 30 -7.71 -3.63 -43.94
C VAL A 30 -6.96 -3.17 -42.69
N SER A 31 -7.55 -3.30 -41.50
CA SER A 31 -6.90 -2.93 -40.24
C SER A 31 -5.73 -3.84 -39.94
N ILE A 32 -5.88 -5.17 -40.11
CA ILE A 32 -4.78 -6.13 -39.97
C ILE A 32 -3.60 -5.75 -40.87
N ARG A 33 -3.87 -5.47 -42.16
CA ARG A 33 -2.81 -5.04 -43.10
C ARG A 33 -2.14 -3.73 -42.66
N LYS A 34 -2.90 -2.77 -42.13
CA LYS A 34 -2.33 -1.52 -41.60
C LYS A 34 -1.44 -1.77 -40.37
N TYR A 35 -1.83 -2.68 -39.49
CA TYR A 35 -1.02 -3.08 -38.34
C TYR A 35 0.28 -3.76 -38.79
N GLU A 36 0.21 -4.76 -39.66
CA GLU A 36 1.40 -5.50 -40.13
C GLU A 36 2.38 -4.64 -40.94
N THR A 37 1.90 -3.55 -41.55
CA THR A 37 2.74 -2.59 -42.30
C THR A 37 3.16 -1.38 -41.46
N ASN A 38 2.90 -1.41 -40.14
CA ASN A 38 3.18 -0.33 -39.20
C ASN A 38 2.55 1.02 -39.61
N LYS A 39 1.51 1.00 -40.45
CA LYS A 39 0.73 2.19 -40.86
C LYS A 39 -0.29 2.60 -39.80
N MET A 40 -0.56 1.72 -38.84
CA MET A 40 -1.45 1.94 -37.71
C MET A 40 -0.95 1.10 -36.54
N VAL A 41 -1.06 1.61 -35.33
CA VAL A 41 -0.80 0.84 -34.10
C VAL A 41 -2.17 0.40 -33.54
N PRO A 42 -2.37 -0.89 -33.24
CA PRO A 42 -3.62 -1.34 -32.63
C PRO A 42 -3.78 -0.76 -31.22
N GLY A 43 -5.01 -0.36 -30.88
CA GLY A 43 -5.39 0.01 -29.51
C GLY A 43 -5.51 -1.21 -28.59
N ASN A 44 -5.62 -0.96 -27.28
CA ASN A 44 -5.71 -2.03 -26.27
C ASN A 44 -6.91 -2.96 -26.49
N ASP A 45 -8.06 -2.41 -26.88
CA ASP A 45 -9.28 -3.17 -27.19
C ASP A 45 -9.08 -4.14 -28.36
N VAL A 46 -8.29 -3.72 -29.35
CA VAL A 46 -7.94 -4.55 -30.50
C VAL A 46 -7.00 -5.67 -30.08
N ILE A 47 -6.01 -5.39 -29.22
CA ILE A 47 -5.08 -6.40 -28.71
C ILE A 47 -5.81 -7.40 -27.81
N GLU A 48 -6.77 -6.97 -27.01
CA GLU A 48 -7.64 -7.86 -26.23
C GLU A 48 -8.43 -8.79 -27.14
N LYS A 49 -9.07 -8.26 -28.19
CA LYS A 49 -9.76 -9.10 -29.19
C LYS A 49 -8.83 -10.13 -29.84
N MET A 50 -7.60 -9.75 -30.18
CA MET A 50 -6.62 -10.69 -30.72
C MET A 50 -6.22 -11.76 -29.70
N SER A 51 -6.00 -11.36 -28.45
CA SER A 51 -5.60 -12.22 -27.34
C SER A 51 -6.69 -13.24 -27.00
N GLU A 52 -7.94 -12.80 -26.91
CA GLU A 52 -9.10 -13.64 -26.66
C GLU A 52 -9.34 -14.64 -27.80
N ALA A 53 -9.34 -14.16 -29.04
CA ALA A 53 -9.59 -15.01 -30.21
C ALA A 53 -8.52 -16.10 -30.41
N LEU A 54 -7.26 -15.78 -30.11
CA LEU A 54 -6.13 -16.71 -30.28
C LEU A 54 -5.77 -17.45 -29.00
N ARG A 55 -6.39 -17.11 -27.85
CA ARG A 55 -6.00 -17.57 -26.52
C ARG A 55 -4.51 -17.38 -26.24
N LEU A 56 -3.98 -16.22 -26.63
CA LEU A 56 -2.59 -15.83 -26.42
C LEU A 56 -2.51 -14.67 -25.42
N PRO A 57 -1.47 -14.60 -24.56
CA PRO A 57 -1.31 -13.47 -23.64
C PRO A 57 -0.90 -12.21 -24.40
N LYS A 58 -1.33 -11.03 -23.91
CA LYS A 58 -1.04 -9.71 -24.54
C LYS A 58 0.45 -9.48 -24.79
N MET A 59 1.32 -10.01 -23.91
CA MET A 59 2.79 -9.89 -24.04
C MET A 59 3.36 -10.45 -25.34
N ILE A 60 2.65 -11.38 -26.01
CA ILE A 60 3.08 -11.89 -27.32
C ILE A 60 3.02 -10.78 -28.38
N PHE A 61 2.03 -9.89 -28.27
CA PHE A 61 1.84 -8.74 -29.16
C PHE A 61 2.63 -7.51 -28.69
N GLU A 62 2.60 -7.21 -27.40
CA GLU A 62 3.15 -5.96 -26.84
C GLU A 62 4.63 -6.08 -26.47
N GLY A 63 5.13 -7.31 -26.30
CA GLY A 63 6.44 -7.59 -25.70
C GLY A 63 6.34 -7.79 -24.19
N LEU A 64 7.49 -8.01 -23.54
CA LEU A 64 7.52 -8.09 -22.08
C LEU A 64 7.13 -6.72 -21.51
N PRO A 65 6.08 -6.63 -20.67
CA PRO A 65 5.72 -5.38 -20.04
C PRO A 65 6.84 -4.92 -19.13
N ARG A 66 7.02 -3.60 -19.01
CA ARG A 66 7.81 -3.05 -17.90
C ARG A 66 7.06 -3.37 -16.61
N GLN A 67 7.74 -4.02 -15.68
CA GLN A 67 7.22 -4.28 -14.34
C GLN A 67 7.89 -3.29 -13.39
N TYR A 68 7.11 -2.76 -12.44
CA TYR A 68 7.59 -1.87 -11.38
C TYR A 68 7.65 -2.59 -10.02
N THR A 69 7.40 -3.90 -10.02
CA THR A 69 7.55 -4.77 -8.85
C THR A 69 9.03 -5.02 -8.63
N ASP A 70 9.61 -4.40 -7.59
CA ASP A 70 11.02 -4.55 -7.22
C ASP A 70 11.22 -5.06 -5.77
N TYR A 71 10.12 -5.45 -5.11
CA TYR A 71 10.09 -5.93 -3.72
C TYR A 71 10.55 -4.88 -2.71
N SER A 72 10.34 -3.60 -3.02
CA SER A 72 10.52 -2.51 -2.06
C SER A 72 9.43 -2.49 -0.99
N PHE A 73 8.25 -3.03 -1.30
CA PHE A 73 7.11 -3.04 -0.39
C PHE A 73 6.53 -4.44 -0.21
N GLU A 74 5.87 -4.66 0.93
CA GLU A 74 5.14 -5.91 1.20
C GLU A 74 4.05 -6.16 0.15
N GLY A 75 3.40 -5.11 -0.35
CA GLY A 75 2.40 -5.20 -1.43
C GLY A 75 2.93 -5.81 -2.72
N ASP A 76 4.22 -5.65 -3.01
CA ASP A 76 4.85 -6.22 -4.21
C ASP A 76 4.86 -7.75 -4.18
N PHE A 77 5.02 -8.33 -2.98
CA PHE A 77 4.87 -9.76 -2.78
C PHE A 77 3.45 -10.21 -3.10
N TYR A 78 2.43 -9.52 -2.58
CA TYR A 78 1.03 -9.87 -2.83
C TYR A 78 0.64 -9.73 -4.30
N GLN A 79 1.11 -8.68 -4.98
CA GLN A 79 0.91 -8.52 -6.43
C GLN A 79 1.46 -9.71 -7.21
N GLN A 80 2.69 -10.14 -6.90
CA GLN A 80 3.33 -11.26 -7.59
C GLN A 80 2.65 -12.59 -7.26
N LEU A 81 2.27 -12.82 -5.99
CA LEU A 81 1.55 -14.01 -5.57
C LEU A 81 0.20 -14.14 -6.28
N LEU A 82 -0.61 -13.09 -6.28
CA LEU A 82 -1.91 -13.07 -6.94
C LEU A 82 -1.79 -13.30 -8.45
N LEU A 83 -0.76 -12.73 -9.10
CA LEU A 83 -0.49 -13.00 -10.52
C LEU A 83 -0.14 -14.47 -10.78
N LEU A 84 0.67 -15.09 -9.92
CA LEU A 84 1.02 -16.51 -10.03
C LEU A 84 -0.18 -17.43 -9.82
N LEU A 85 -1.13 -17.02 -8.98
CA LEU A 85 -2.38 -17.73 -8.75
C LEU A 85 -3.34 -17.56 -9.94
N ASP A 86 -3.51 -16.34 -10.45
CA ASP A 86 -4.40 -16.01 -11.56
C ASP A 86 -3.99 -16.74 -12.86
N ASN A 87 -2.69 -16.76 -13.16
CA ASN A 87 -2.18 -17.46 -14.34
C ASN A 87 -2.03 -18.99 -14.12
N GLY A 88 -2.37 -19.49 -12.93
CA GLY A 88 -2.32 -20.89 -12.56
C GLY A 88 -0.91 -21.47 -12.50
N THR A 89 0.13 -20.66 -12.28
CA THR A 89 1.49 -21.12 -11.95
C THR A 89 1.50 -21.76 -10.58
N LEU A 90 0.84 -21.11 -9.62
CA LEU A 90 0.55 -21.65 -8.30
C LEU A 90 -0.94 -22.00 -8.20
N ARG A 91 -1.26 -22.94 -7.33
CA ARG A 91 -2.63 -23.28 -6.94
C ARG A 91 -2.73 -23.25 -5.43
N ILE A 92 -3.88 -22.80 -4.94
CA ILE A 92 -4.21 -22.86 -3.53
C ILE A 92 -4.73 -24.26 -3.23
N GLU A 93 -4.17 -24.88 -2.21
CA GLU A 93 -4.54 -26.19 -1.71
C GLU A 93 -4.83 -26.11 -0.20
N GLY A 94 -5.48 -27.14 0.33
CA GLY A 94 -5.97 -27.17 1.71
C GLY A 94 -7.47 -26.91 1.79
N THR A 95 -8.04 -26.98 3.00
CA THR A 95 -9.48 -26.75 3.20
C THR A 95 -9.73 -25.55 4.11
N PHE A 96 -10.59 -24.64 3.65
CA PHE A 96 -11.15 -23.58 4.49
C PHE A 96 -12.25 -24.12 5.44
N LYS A 97 -12.71 -25.37 5.24
CA LYS A 97 -13.72 -26.06 6.07
C LYS A 97 -13.53 -27.56 6.09
N ASP A 98 -13.87 -28.19 7.21
CA ASP A 98 -14.48 -29.52 7.21
C ASP A 98 -16.00 -29.37 7.36
N GLY A 99 -16.77 -30.31 6.80
CA GLY A 99 -18.24 -30.28 6.70
C GLY A 99 -19.04 -30.32 8.01
N VAL A 100 -18.43 -29.95 9.15
CA VAL A 100 -19.00 -30.04 10.51
C VAL A 100 -18.91 -28.72 11.29
N GLY A 101 -18.38 -27.64 10.69
CA GLY A 101 -18.47 -26.30 11.29
C GLY A 101 -17.43 -26.00 12.38
N GLU A 102 -16.37 -26.79 12.48
CA GLU A 102 -15.15 -26.36 13.17
C GLU A 102 -14.29 -25.51 12.21
N GLN A 103 -13.86 -24.36 12.69
CA GLN A 103 -13.01 -23.41 11.98
C GLN A 103 -11.62 -24.06 11.85
N LYS A 104 -11.23 -24.49 10.64
CA LYS A 104 -9.85 -24.92 10.44
C LYS A 104 -8.92 -23.72 10.54
N SER A 105 -7.73 -24.02 11.03
CA SER A 105 -6.62 -23.10 11.15
C SER A 105 -6.29 -22.55 9.75
N PRO A 106 -6.20 -21.22 9.53
CA PRO A 106 -5.72 -20.66 8.25
C PRO A 106 -4.35 -21.20 7.81
N TYR A 107 -3.62 -21.79 8.76
CA TYR A 107 -2.31 -22.42 8.65
C TYR A 107 -2.32 -23.77 7.89
N ASP A 108 -3.49 -24.37 7.64
CA ASP A 108 -3.62 -25.58 6.82
C ASP A 108 -3.75 -25.26 5.32
N THR A 109 -3.51 -24.01 4.93
CA THR A 109 -3.47 -23.58 3.53
C THR A 109 -2.03 -23.59 3.02
N TRP A 110 -1.81 -24.21 1.86
CA TRP A 110 -0.51 -24.17 1.18
C TRP A 110 -0.71 -23.93 -0.32
N PHE A 111 0.37 -23.57 -1.01
CA PHE A 111 0.38 -23.44 -2.45
C PHE A 111 1.13 -24.61 -3.07
N SER A 112 0.53 -25.23 -4.09
CA SER A 112 1.19 -26.18 -4.97
C SER A 112 1.64 -25.50 -6.25
N ILE A 113 2.71 -26.01 -6.85
CA ILE A 113 3.14 -25.59 -8.19
C ILE A 113 2.34 -26.39 -9.21
N ASN A 114 1.91 -25.74 -10.30
CA ASN A 114 1.18 -26.43 -11.36
C ASN A 114 1.97 -27.63 -11.90
N PRO A 115 1.42 -28.86 -11.83
CA PRO A 115 2.13 -30.08 -12.26
C PRO A 115 2.55 -30.05 -13.74
N SER A 116 1.91 -29.23 -14.57
CA SER A 116 2.28 -29.03 -15.98
C SER A 116 3.69 -28.45 -16.16
N LEU A 117 4.27 -27.88 -15.09
CA LEU A 117 5.60 -27.28 -15.08
C LEU A 117 6.72 -28.30 -14.76
N SER A 118 6.39 -29.51 -14.30
CA SER A 118 7.38 -30.55 -13.93
C SER A 118 8.28 -31.02 -15.10
N LYS A 119 7.80 -30.87 -16.34
CA LYS A 119 8.58 -31.11 -17.57
C LYS A 119 9.59 -30.00 -17.89
N TYR A 120 9.44 -28.82 -17.28
CA TYR A 120 10.28 -27.65 -17.55
C TYR A 120 11.15 -27.27 -16.35
N ILE A 121 10.74 -27.62 -15.13
CA ILE A 121 11.39 -27.24 -13.89
C ILE A 121 11.75 -28.49 -13.09
N LYS A 122 13.01 -28.59 -12.67
CA LYS A 122 13.52 -29.62 -11.75
C LYS A 122 13.97 -28.96 -10.47
N ILE A 123 13.46 -29.45 -9.34
CA ILE A 123 13.77 -28.90 -8.02
C ILE A 123 14.61 -29.93 -7.28
N LYS A 124 15.69 -29.48 -6.64
CA LYS A 124 16.61 -30.36 -5.92
C LYS A 124 16.88 -29.81 -4.53
N SER A 125 16.90 -30.69 -3.53
CA SER A 125 17.38 -30.39 -2.18
C SER A 125 18.48 -31.39 -1.84
N ASN A 126 19.64 -30.90 -1.40
CA ASN A 126 20.80 -31.73 -1.07
C ASN A 126 21.20 -32.73 -2.18
N GLY A 127 20.94 -32.38 -3.45
CA GLY A 127 21.25 -33.23 -4.60
C GLY A 127 20.14 -34.22 -5.00
N GLU A 128 19.15 -34.44 -4.15
CA GLU A 128 17.98 -35.26 -4.43
C GLU A 128 16.90 -34.44 -5.15
N GLU A 129 16.31 -35.02 -6.20
CA GLU A 129 15.22 -34.39 -6.94
C GLU A 129 13.92 -34.50 -6.15
N ILE A 130 13.25 -33.37 -5.97
CA ILE A 130 11.93 -33.28 -5.36
C ILE A 130 10.92 -33.12 -6.51
N PRO A 131 9.98 -34.07 -6.69
CA PRO A 131 8.89 -33.91 -7.64
C PRO A 131 8.11 -32.62 -7.38
N VAL A 132 7.71 -31.92 -8.44
CA VAL A 132 7.03 -30.62 -8.32
C VAL A 132 5.71 -30.76 -7.56
N GLU A 133 5.02 -31.88 -7.76
CA GLU A 133 3.81 -32.30 -7.08
C GLU A 133 3.97 -32.53 -5.56
N ASP A 134 5.19 -32.78 -5.09
CA ASP A 134 5.49 -33.01 -3.67
C ASP A 134 5.85 -31.72 -2.93
N ILE A 135 5.93 -30.59 -3.64
CA ILE A 135 6.31 -29.30 -3.07
C ILE A 135 5.09 -28.61 -2.47
N GLN A 136 5.23 -28.22 -1.20
CA GLN A 136 4.29 -27.38 -0.49
C GLN A 136 4.97 -26.05 -0.16
N ILE A 137 4.36 -24.95 -0.59
CA ILE A 137 4.81 -23.60 -0.27
C ILE A 137 3.83 -23.03 0.75
N THR A 138 4.29 -22.68 1.94
CA THR A 138 3.47 -22.12 3.02
C THR A 138 3.85 -20.67 3.29
N LEU A 139 2.90 -19.90 3.83
CA LEU A 139 3.18 -18.58 4.39
C LEU A 139 3.66 -18.74 5.83
N ASP A 140 4.66 -17.97 6.24
CA ASP A 140 5.26 -18.10 7.58
C ASP A 140 4.21 -17.77 8.68
N PRO A 141 3.97 -18.71 9.62
CA PRO A 141 3.07 -18.53 10.77
C PRO A 141 3.40 -17.29 11.63
N LEU A 142 4.67 -16.90 11.74
CA LEU A 142 5.08 -15.77 12.60
C LEU A 142 4.58 -14.42 12.08
N TYR A 143 4.29 -14.32 10.77
CA TYR A 143 3.63 -13.18 10.15
C TYR A 143 2.10 -13.23 10.26
N SER A 144 1.52 -14.26 10.87
CA SER A 144 0.07 -14.53 10.88
C SER A 144 -0.62 -14.31 12.23
N GLN A 145 -0.19 -13.29 12.99
CA GLN A 145 -1.00 -12.81 14.12
C GLN A 145 -2.38 -12.35 13.63
N LEU A 146 -3.38 -12.35 14.53
CA LEU A 146 -4.81 -12.14 14.26
C LEU A 146 -5.22 -10.82 13.55
N ASN A 147 -4.26 -9.94 13.23
CA ASN A 147 -4.45 -8.70 12.46
C ASN A 147 -3.42 -8.57 11.31
N SER A 148 -2.99 -9.69 10.75
CA SER A 148 -1.98 -9.71 9.69
C SER A 148 -2.59 -9.66 8.29
N ASN A 149 -1.81 -9.12 7.35
CA ASN A 149 -2.11 -9.15 5.92
C ASN A 149 -2.33 -10.58 5.38
N VAL A 150 -1.70 -11.58 6.00
CA VAL A 150 -1.92 -13.00 5.69
C VAL A 150 -3.37 -13.43 5.99
N THR A 151 -3.95 -12.99 7.12
CA THR A 151 -5.35 -13.26 7.44
C THR A 151 -6.28 -12.67 6.39
N SER A 152 -6.08 -11.42 5.99
CA SER A 152 -6.87 -10.76 4.93
C SER A 152 -6.75 -11.49 3.59
N LEU A 153 -5.55 -11.97 3.25
CA LEU A 153 -5.34 -12.74 2.01
C LEU A 153 -6.18 -14.02 2.01
N LEU A 154 -6.12 -14.78 3.09
CA LEU A 154 -6.85 -16.05 3.22
C LEU A 154 -8.36 -15.83 3.25
N MET A 155 -8.85 -14.77 3.91
CA MET A 155 -10.25 -14.37 3.89
C MET A 155 -10.74 -14.05 2.47
N SER A 156 -9.91 -13.36 1.67
CA SER A 156 -10.24 -13.06 0.27
C SER A 156 -10.48 -14.35 -0.54
N PHE A 157 -9.72 -15.41 -0.29
CA PHE A 157 -9.89 -16.69 -0.94
C PHE A 157 -11.15 -17.42 -0.46
N GLU A 158 -11.43 -17.38 0.85
CA GLU A 158 -12.67 -17.94 1.39
C GLU A 158 -13.91 -17.28 0.78
N TYR A 159 -13.88 -15.95 0.58
CA TYR A 159 -14.97 -15.23 -0.09
C TYR A 159 -15.19 -15.74 -1.52
N ILE A 160 -14.12 -15.95 -2.29
CA ILE A 160 -14.22 -16.48 -3.66
C ILE A 160 -14.79 -17.90 -3.64
N GLU A 161 -14.35 -18.76 -2.73
CA GLU A 161 -14.88 -20.12 -2.60
C GLU A 161 -16.37 -20.12 -2.23
N ARG A 162 -16.75 -19.35 -1.21
CA ARG A 162 -18.16 -19.22 -0.79
C ARG A 162 -19.04 -18.63 -1.87
N ALA A 163 -18.52 -17.72 -2.68
CA ALA A 163 -19.22 -17.18 -3.84
C ALA A 163 -19.48 -18.26 -4.89
N LYS A 164 -18.52 -19.16 -5.15
CA LYS A 164 -18.67 -20.33 -6.05
C LYS A 164 -19.65 -21.35 -5.46
N GLU A 165 -19.52 -21.69 -4.18
CA GLU A 165 -20.42 -22.60 -3.47
C GLU A 165 -21.87 -22.12 -3.52
N ALA A 166 -22.09 -20.83 -3.29
CA ALA A 166 -23.43 -20.24 -3.30
C ALA A 166 -24.14 -20.43 -4.64
N LEU A 167 -23.43 -20.25 -5.76
CA LEU A 167 -23.97 -20.46 -7.10
C LEU A 167 -24.28 -21.93 -7.38
N ASN A 168 -23.51 -22.86 -6.80
CA ASN A 168 -23.68 -24.31 -6.98
C ASN A 168 -24.72 -24.94 -6.03
N LYS A 169 -25.21 -24.22 -5.02
CA LYS A 169 -26.20 -24.77 -4.07
C LYS A 169 -27.51 -25.07 -4.78
N LYS A 170 -28.11 -26.23 -4.49
CA LYS A 170 -29.45 -26.58 -4.99
C LYS A 170 -30.54 -25.67 -4.43
N TYR A 171 -30.43 -25.29 -3.16
CA TYR A 171 -31.42 -24.46 -2.45
C TYR A 171 -30.77 -23.21 -1.81
N TRP A 172 -31.43 -22.06 -1.94
CA TRP A 172 -31.00 -20.79 -1.33
C TRP A 172 -31.94 -20.44 -0.19
N ARG A 173 -31.40 -20.06 0.96
CA ARG A 173 -32.19 -19.82 2.17
C ARG A 173 -32.32 -18.33 2.53
N SER A 174 -31.50 -17.45 1.96
CA SER A 174 -31.60 -16.02 2.26
C SER A 174 -32.87 -15.44 1.64
N LYS A 175 -33.58 -14.63 2.42
CA LYS A 175 -34.76 -13.86 1.98
C LYS A 175 -34.41 -12.43 1.57
N SER A 176 -33.23 -11.94 1.95
CA SER A 176 -32.81 -10.55 1.75
C SER A 176 -31.94 -10.34 0.51
N GLU A 177 -31.33 -11.40 -0.02
CA GLU A 177 -30.49 -11.34 -1.23
C GLU A 177 -30.58 -12.66 -2.01
N THR A 178 -30.46 -12.57 -3.33
CA THR A 178 -30.33 -13.70 -4.27
C THR A 178 -28.95 -14.36 -4.17
N ARG A 179 -28.77 -15.51 -4.84
CA ARG A 179 -27.45 -16.20 -4.88
C ARG A 179 -26.43 -15.36 -5.64
N GLU A 180 -26.88 -14.74 -6.72
CA GLU A 180 -26.08 -13.89 -7.59
C GLU A 180 -25.62 -12.64 -6.84
N GLU A 181 -26.53 -11.97 -6.12
CA GLU A 181 -26.19 -10.81 -5.27
C GLU A 181 -25.19 -11.18 -4.17
N TYR A 182 -25.42 -12.30 -3.46
CA TYR A 182 -24.47 -12.79 -2.46
C TYR A 182 -23.10 -13.11 -3.05
N SER A 183 -23.07 -13.80 -4.19
CA SER A 183 -21.84 -14.19 -4.89
C SER A 183 -21.07 -12.95 -5.36
N ASN A 184 -21.76 -11.96 -5.92
CA ASN A 184 -21.15 -10.72 -6.38
C ASN A 184 -20.59 -9.91 -5.20
N ARG A 185 -21.35 -9.74 -4.12
CA ARG A 185 -20.89 -9.06 -2.91
C ARG A 185 -19.64 -9.69 -2.31
N LEU A 186 -19.57 -11.03 -2.26
CA LEU A 186 -18.37 -11.72 -1.79
C LEU A 186 -17.18 -11.54 -2.72
N LYS A 187 -17.39 -11.57 -4.04
CA LYS A 187 -16.31 -11.29 -5.01
C LYS A 187 -15.80 -9.87 -4.89
N GLU A 188 -16.69 -8.89 -4.68
CA GLU A 188 -16.31 -7.50 -4.43
C GLU A 188 -15.48 -7.35 -3.15
N LEU A 189 -15.86 -8.02 -2.06
CA LEU A 189 -15.07 -8.06 -0.83
C LEU A 189 -13.69 -8.69 -1.07
N ALA A 190 -13.63 -9.81 -1.79
CA ALA A 190 -12.35 -10.46 -2.11
C ALA A 190 -11.43 -9.55 -2.94
N ILE A 191 -11.97 -8.89 -3.96
CA ILE A 191 -11.22 -7.95 -4.81
C ILE A 191 -10.72 -6.77 -3.98
N LYS A 192 -11.57 -6.25 -3.08
CA LYS A 192 -11.20 -5.16 -2.17
C LYS A 192 -10.02 -5.57 -1.27
N ASP A 193 -10.12 -6.70 -0.59
CA ASP A 193 -9.06 -7.17 0.31
C ASP A 193 -7.76 -7.41 -0.45
N GLN A 194 -7.82 -8.04 -1.64
CA GLN A 194 -6.66 -8.24 -2.50
C GLN A 194 -6.05 -6.93 -2.98
N PHE A 195 -6.88 -5.94 -3.31
CA PHE A 195 -6.42 -4.62 -3.71
C PHE A 195 -5.68 -3.89 -2.59
N GLU A 196 -6.25 -3.90 -1.38
CA GLU A 196 -5.60 -3.31 -0.20
C GLU A 196 -4.27 -3.99 0.10
N LEU A 197 -4.19 -5.33 -0.02
CA LEU A 197 -2.95 -6.09 0.13
C LEU A 197 -1.89 -5.72 -0.90
N MET A 198 -2.28 -5.55 -2.17
CA MET A 198 -1.35 -5.15 -3.23
C MET A 198 -0.75 -3.75 -2.99
N LEU A 199 -1.44 -2.92 -2.21
CA LEU A 199 -0.98 -1.59 -1.81
C LEU A 199 -0.32 -1.56 -0.43
N THR A 200 -0.18 -2.69 0.26
CA THR A 200 0.45 -2.72 1.58
C THR A 200 1.87 -2.17 1.53
N GLY A 201 2.15 -1.24 2.44
CA GLY A 201 3.45 -0.56 2.50
C GLY A 201 3.64 0.50 1.42
N HIS A 202 2.77 0.59 0.40
CA HIS A 202 2.75 1.71 -0.54
C HIS A 202 2.06 2.91 0.14
N SER A 203 2.67 4.09 0.03
CA SER A 203 2.07 5.33 0.54
C SER A 203 2.41 6.49 -0.37
N TRP A 204 1.48 7.44 -0.54
CA TRP A 204 1.75 8.70 -1.23
C TRP A 204 3.00 9.40 -0.66
N LYS A 205 3.27 9.23 0.64
CA LYS A 205 4.44 9.78 1.34
C LYS A 205 5.77 9.40 0.71
N GLN A 206 5.85 8.28 -0.03
CA GLN A 206 7.07 7.83 -0.67
C GLN A 206 7.43 8.63 -1.91
N TYR A 207 6.43 9.25 -2.55
CA TYR A 207 6.57 10.07 -3.75
C TYR A 207 6.81 11.55 -3.43
N MET A 208 6.75 11.93 -2.16
CA MET A 208 6.95 13.29 -1.72
C MET A 208 8.39 13.56 -1.31
N ASP A 209 8.87 14.76 -1.61
CA ASP A 209 10.13 15.28 -1.07
C ASP A 209 9.88 15.89 0.33
N ALA A 210 9.51 15.03 1.26
CA ALA A 210 9.21 15.39 2.64
C ALA A 210 9.87 14.42 3.63
N PRO A 211 10.11 14.84 4.89
CA PRO A 211 10.62 13.96 5.94
C PRO A 211 9.80 12.68 6.09
N LYS A 212 10.47 11.54 6.03
CA LYS A 212 9.88 10.18 6.08
C LYS A 212 9.95 9.57 7.47
N THR A 213 10.87 10.04 8.31
CA THR A 213 11.05 9.59 9.69
C THR A 213 10.78 10.72 10.68
N ARG A 214 10.56 10.36 11.96
CA ARG A 214 10.38 11.35 13.03
C ARG A 214 11.63 12.21 13.18
N GLU A 215 12.81 11.60 13.07
CA GLU A 215 14.10 12.26 13.17
C GLU A 215 14.34 13.26 12.03
N GLU A 216 13.98 12.88 10.79
CA GLU A 216 14.04 13.81 9.65
C GLU A 216 13.06 14.97 9.84
N PHE A 217 11.89 14.71 10.40
CA PHE A 217 10.87 15.74 10.64
C PHE A 217 11.33 16.72 11.71
N ASP A 218 11.86 16.22 12.83
CA ASP A 218 12.42 17.05 13.90
C ASP A 218 13.63 17.85 13.39
N ALA A 219 14.48 17.28 12.53
CA ALA A 219 15.58 17.99 11.90
C ALA A 219 15.13 19.08 10.91
N ALA A 220 14.05 18.83 10.16
CA ALA A 220 13.45 19.83 9.27
C ALA A 220 12.84 20.98 10.09
N TYR A 221 12.10 20.66 11.15
CA TYR A 221 11.55 21.64 12.07
C TYR A 221 12.65 22.49 12.73
N GLN A 222 13.72 21.85 13.21
CA GLN A 222 14.85 22.57 13.83
C GLN A 222 15.48 23.58 12.86
N LYS A 223 15.59 23.27 11.57
CA LYS A 223 16.11 24.22 10.57
C LYS A 223 15.19 25.43 10.37
N VAL A 224 13.88 25.20 10.30
CA VAL A 224 12.88 26.27 10.19
C VAL A 224 12.93 27.15 11.44
N PHE A 225 12.99 26.52 12.62
CA PHE A 225 13.12 27.18 13.90
C PHE A 225 14.41 28.01 14.02
N GLU A 226 15.56 27.49 13.62
CA GLU A 226 16.84 28.23 13.62
C GLU A 226 16.84 29.43 12.66
N ALA A 227 15.99 29.40 11.63
CA ALA A 227 15.73 30.52 10.74
C ALA A 227 14.72 31.54 11.30
N GLY A 228 14.17 31.29 12.50
CA GLY A 228 13.17 32.12 13.16
C GLY A 228 11.73 31.88 12.69
N GLY A 229 11.48 30.78 11.97
CA GLY A 229 10.15 30.35 11.58
C GLY A 229 9.49 29.44 12.62
N ASP A 230 8.25 29.06 12.35
CA ASP A 230 7.39 28.25 13.22
C ASP A 230 6.93 26.93 12.56
N TYR A 231 6.03 26.19 13.22
CA TYR A 231 5.50 24.94 12.71
C TYR A 231 4.67 25.12 11.43
N TYR A 232 3.97 26.25 11.29
CA TYR A 232 3.19 26.57 10.09
C TYR A 232 4.14 26.83 8.91
N ASP A 233 5.25 27.54 9.14
CA ASP A 233 6.28 27.76 8.12
C ASP A 233 6.92 26.45 7.64
N LEU A 234 7.09 25.46 8.53
CA LEU A 234 7.51 24.11 8.15
C LEU A 234 6.47 23.47 7.22
N MET A 235 5.19 23.49 7.60
CA MET A 235 4.13 22.89 6.78
C MET A 235 4.01 23.54 5.39
N GLU A 236 4.20 24.86 5.30
CA GLU A 236 4.24 25.58 4.02
C GLU A 236 5.38 25.08 3.12
N GLN A 237 6.56 24.78 3.69
CA GLN A 237 7.75 24.32 2.97
C GLN A 237 7.70 22.84 2.53
N LEU A 238 6.86 22.01 3.15
CA LEU A 238 6.77 20.59 2.79
C LEU A 238 6.06 20.38 1.45
N ASP A 239 6.60 19.51 0.61
CA ASP A 239 5.95 19.05 -0.63
C ASP A 239 4.99 17.89 -0.32
N ILE A 240 3.91 18.19 0.41
CA ILE A 240 2.86 17.22 0.77
C ILE A 240 1.46 17.76 0.40
N PRO A 241 0.42 16.91 0.26
CA PRO A 241 -0.92 17.36 -0.12
C PRO A 241 -1.50 18.35 0.89
N GLU A 242 -2.25 19.34 0.40
CA GLU A 242 -2.83 20.41 1.24
C GLU A 242 -3.73 19.87 2.35
N ALA A 243 -4.52 18.84 2.06
CA ALA A 243 -5.35 18.17 3.07
C ALA A 243 -4.50 17.61 4.22
N GLU A 244 -3.30 17.13 3.92
CA GLU A 244 -2.41 16.59 4.94
C GLU A 244 -1.66 17.67 5.71
N LYS A 245 -1.31 18.78 5.05
CA LYS A 245 -0.84 19.98 5.76
C LYS A 245 -1.87 20.45 6.78
N ASN A 246 -3.13 20.54 6.36
CA ASN A 246 -4.24 20.94 7.23
C ASN A 246 -4.46 19.95 8.37
N ASN A 247 -4.36 18.64 8.12
CA ASN A 247 -4.42 17.64 9.18
C ASN A 247 -3.28 17.81 10.20
N HIS A 248 -2.04 18.01 9.74
CA HIS A 248 -0.90 18.25 10.62
C HIS A 248 -1.05 19.53 11.45
N ILE A 249 -1.50 20.63 10.82
CA ILE A 249 -1.80 21.89 11.50
C ILE A 249 -2.90 21.68 12.55
N HIS A 250 -3.98 21.00 12.20
CA HIS A 250 -5.10 20.79 13.12
C HIS A 250 -4.67 19.99 14.36
N HIS A 251 -3.90 18.92 14.19
CA HIS A 251 -3.36 18.14 15.32
C HIS A 251 -2.40 18.96 16.18
N TYR A 252 -1.58 19.80 15.55
CA TYR A 252 -0.68 20.70 16.26
C TYR A 252 -1.45 21.72 17.09
N GLU A 253 -2.50 22.32 16.53
CA GLU A 253 -3.37 23.27 17.22
C GLU A 253 -4.12 22.63 18.38
N ASP A 254 -4.69 21.43 18.18
CA ASP A 254 -5.36 20.67 19.24
C ASP A 254 -4.40 20.37 20.40
N ALA A 255 -3.18 19.93 20.08
CA ALA A 255 -2.16 19.65 21.07
C ALA A 255 -1.71 20.92 21.82
N TRP A 256 -1.59 22.05 21.12
CA TRP A 256 -1.24 23.31 21.76
C TRP A 256 -2.33 23.78 22.73
N ILE A 257 -3.60 23.74 22.30
CA ILE A 257 -4.76 24.13 23.11
C ILE A 257 -4.82 23.26 24.37
N ASP A 258 -4.70 21.95 24.21
CA ASP A 258 -4.68 20.99 25.32
C ASP A 258 -3.58 21.29 26.35
N LEU A 259 -2.39 21.66 25.90
CA LEU A 259 -1.24 21.88 26.78
C LEU A 259 -1.25 23.25 27.46
N HIS A 260 -1.87 24.28 26.85
CA HIS A 260 -1.67 25.68 27.27
C HIS A 260 -2.95 26.45 27.56
N ALA A 261 -4.10 26.04 27.01
CA ALA A 261 -5.31 26.85 27.01
C ALA A 261 -6.49 26.21 27.76
N ILE A 262 -6.48 24.90 27.96
CA ILE A 262 -7.53 24.19 28.70
C ILE A 262 -6.95 23.39 29.86
N ASP A 263 -7.77 23.22 30.91
CA ASP A 263 -7.49 22.30 32.01
C ASP A 263 -8.73 21.41 32.19
N VAL A 264 -8.56 20.12 31.90
CA VAL A 264 -9.62 19.12 31.99
C VAL A 264 -9.47 18.18 33.19
N GLY A 265 -8.48 18.45 34.06
CA GLY A 265 -8.12 17.64 35.22
C GLY A 265 -7.14 16.51 34.90
N GLU A 266 -6.82 15.68 35.89
CA GLU A 266 -5.89 14.57 35.73
C GLU A 266 -6.52 13.38 34.98
N TYR A 267 -5.71 12.72 34.16
CA TYR A 267 -6.12 11.50 33.47
C TYR A 267 -6.37 10.36 34.47
N PRO A 268 -7.50 9.64 34.41
CA PRO A 268 -7.83 8.57 35.33
C PRO A 268 -7.02 7.30 34.99
N HIS A 269 -5.75 7.25 35.40
CA HIS A 269 -4.83 6.14 35.12
C HIS A 269 -5.38 4.79 35.60
N ASP A 270 -5.94 4.77 36.82
CA ASP A 270 -6.51 3.59 37.47
C ASP A 270 -8.02 3.41 37.21
N GLY A 271 -8.61 4.24 36.35
CA GLY A 271 -10.04 4.19 36.00
C GLY A 271 -10.40 3.07 35.02
N SER A 272 -11.69 2.75 34.97
CA SER A 272 -12.31 1.88 33.97
C SER A 272 -12.16 2.43 32.54
N GLU A 273 -12.34 1.59 31.51
CA GLU A 273 -12.32 2.05 30.11
C GLU A 273 -13.37 3.15 29.87
N ASP A 274 -14.55 3.04 30.46
CA ASP A 274 -15.60 4.06 30.34
C ASP A 274 -15.17 5.41 30.93
N GLU A 275 -14.49 5.41 32.08
CA GLU A 275 -13.94 6.63 32.70
C GLU A 275 -12.83 7.25 31.85
N LYS A 276 -11.98 6.43 31.23
CA LYS A 276 -10.93 6.87 30.31
C LYS A 276 -11.53 7.47 29.02
N TRP A 277 -12.55 6.85 28.46
CA TRP A 277 -13.28 7.37 27.31
C TRP A 277 -14.01 8.67 27.64
N ALA A 278 -14.66 8.76 28.80
CA ALA A 278 -15.32 9.99 29.24
C ALA A 278 -14.33 11.15 29.41
N TYR A 279 -13.12 10.88 29.93
CA TYR A 279 -12.05 11.88 29.99
C TYR A 279 -11.63 12.37 28.60
N VAL A 280 -11.41 11.45 27.65
CA VAL A 280 -11.04 11.80 26.27
C VAL A 280 -12.13 12.63 25.61
N GLN A 281 -13.40 12.26 25.77
CA GLN A 281 -14.51 13.04 25.22
C GLN A 281 -14.58 14.45 25.84
N LYS A 282 -14.46 14.56 27.17
CA LYS A 282 -14.42 15.85 27.87
C LYS A 282 -13.30 16.75 27.33
N LYS A 283 -12.15 16.17 27.00
CA LYS A 283 -11.02 16.88 26.39
C LYS A 283 -11.34 17.36 24.98
N ILE A 284 -11.90 16.50 24.13
CA ILE A 284 -12.33 16.88 22.77
C ILE A 284 -13.33 18.04 22.84
N ASP A 285 -14.37 17.90 23.66
CA ASP A 285 -15.41 18.93 23.83
C ASP A 285 -14.83 20.27 24.33
N ALA A 286 -13.83 20.22 25.21
CA ALA A 286 -13.15 21.42 25.71
C ALA A 286 -12.31 22.12 24.64
N ILE A 287 -11.61 21.35 23.79
CA ILE A 287 -10.85 21.89 22.65
C ILE A 287 -11.81 22.52 21.63
N GLU A 288 -12.89 21.83 21.27
CA GLU A 288 -13.90 22.35 20.34
C GLU A 288 -14.51 23.64 20.86
N LYS A 289 -14.92 23.66 22.13
CA LYS A 289 -15.44 24.86 22.78
C LYS A 289 -14.44 26.01 22.76
N TYR A 290 -13.17 25.75 23.04
CA TYR A 290 -12.13 26.78 22.97
C TYR A 290 -12.03 27.36 21.54
N LYS A 291 -12.05 26.51 20.51
CA LYS A 291 -12.02 26.94 19.11
C LYS A 291 -13.26 27.77 18.71
N GLU A 292 -14.43 27.44 19.24
CA GLU A 292 -15.66 28.22 19.05
C GLU A 292 -15.58 29.60 19.71
N ASP A 293 -15.09 29.65 20.97
CA ASP A 293 -14.97 30.88 21.75
C ASP A 293 -13.83 31.78 21.21
N HIS A 294 -12.80 31.20 20.57
CA HIS A 294 -11.62 31.87 20.03
C HIS A 294 -11.48 31.65 18.51
N PRO A 295 -12.30 32.27 17.64
CA PRO A 295 -12.26 32.01 16.20
C PRO A 295 -10.93 32.39 15.52
N ASN A 296 -10.07 33.17 16.19
CA ASN A 296 -8.73 33.53 15.71
C ASN A 296 -7.62 32.69 16.36
N TYR A 297 -7.95 31.56 17.02
CA TYR A 297 -6.98 30.70 17.70
C TYR A 297 -5.75 30.33 16.85
N PRO A 298 -5.82 30.08 15.51
CA PRO A 298 -4.61 29.75 14.75
C PRO A 298 -3.59 30.89 14.78
N LYS A 299 -4.07 32.13 14.75
CA LYS A 299 -3.22 33.32 14.84
C LYS A 299 -2.67 33.51 16.25
N GLU A 300 -3.49 33.27 17.27
CA GLU A 300 -3.08 33.35 18.69
C GLU A 300 -1.97 32.33 18.98
N ILE A 301 -2.12 31.08 18.50
CA ILE A 301 -1.12 30.03 18.60
C ILE A 301 0.16 30.43 17.87
N ARG A 302 0.06 30.88 16.63
CA ARG A 302 1.22 31.30 15.84
C ARG A 302 1.99 32.46 16.50
N GLU A 303 1.29 33.44 17.07
CA GLU A 303 1.90 34.54 17.82
C GLU A 303 2.56 34.07 19.12
N ALA A 304 1.91 33.19 19.88
CA ALA A 304 2.47 32.61 21.11
C ALA A 304 3.74 31.80 20.82
N CYS A 305 3.70 30.94 19.80
CA CYS A 305 4.84 30.15 19.38
C CYS A 305 5.97 31.00 18.81
N ALA A 306 5.67 32.11 18.13
CA ALA A 306 6.70 33.05 17.68
C ALA A 306 7.42 33.73 18.87
N VAL A 307 6.72 34.00 19.97
CA VAL A 307 7.32 34.54 21.20
C VAL A 307 8.21 33.50 21.88
N GLU A 308 7.71 32.28 22.06
CA GLU A 308 8.48 31.17 22.65
C GLU A 308 9.71 30.82 21.81
N THR A 309 9.54 30.73 20.48
CA THR A 309 10.62 30.48 19.51
C THR A 309 11.69 31.56 19.58
N ARG A 310 11.29 32.84 19.64
CA ARG A 310 12.26 33.95 19.80
C ARG A 310 13.02 33.87 21.12
N GLN A 311 12.34 33.58 22.23
CA GLN A 311 12.98 33.45 23.54
C GLN A 311 13.99 32.28 23.56
N GLN A 312 13.57 31.11 23.09
CA GLN A 312 14.42 29.92 22.98
C GLN A 312 15.57 30.12 21.99
N TYR A 313 15.35 30.80 20.86
CA TYR A 313 16.39 31.13 19.90
C TYR A 313 17.42 32.13 20.46
N GLU A 314 16.97 33.14 21.21
CA GLU A 314 17.87 34.05 21.93
C GLU A 314 18.71 33.33 22.98
N GLU A 315 18.15 32.36 23.68
CA GLU A 315 18.88 31.48 24.60
C GLU A 315 19.88 30.58 23.89
N TYR A 316 19.48 29.94 22.79
CA TYR A 316 20.37 29.18 21.92
C TYR A 316 21.56 30.01 21.41
N LEU A 317 21.32 31.23 20.92
CA LEU A 317 22.39 32.15 20.51
C LEU A 317 23.30 32.55 21.68
N LYS A 318 22.76 32.71 22.89
CA LYS A 318 23.56 32.97 24.10
C LYS A 318 24.45 31.77 24.45
N GLU A 319 23.97 30.55 24.31
CA GLU A 319 24.74 29.32 24.51
C GLU A 319 25.83 29.11 23.46
N GLN A 320 25.51 29.32 22.18
CA GLN A 320 26.50 29.26 21.09
C GLN A 320 27.62 30.31 21.28
N LYS A 321 27.28 31.51 21.75
CA LYS A 321 28.25 32.55 22.11
C LYS A 321 29.09 32.16 23.34
N LYS A 322 28.52 31.50 24.36
CA LYS A 322 29.26 30.95 25.51
C LYS A 322 30.24 29.85 25.10
N ASN A 323 29.82 28.95 24.20
CA ASN A 323 30.66 27.86 23.70
C ASN A 323 31.78 28.35 22.78
N LYS A 324 31.56 29.42 21.99
CA LYS A 324 32.64 30.10 21.25
C LYS A 324 33.64 30.81 22.19
N LYS A 325 33.19 31.42 23.30
CA LYS A 325 34.10 32.05 24.29
C LYS A 325 34.99 31.04 25.03
N LYS A 326 34.49 29.85 25.35
CA LYS A 326 35.29 28.77 25.97
C LYS A 326 36.43 28.23 25.09
N LYS A 327 36.36 28.39 23.76
CA LYS A 327 37.43 27.99 22.84
C LYS A 327 38.52 29.05 22.63
N VAL A 328 38.37 30.26 23.19
CA VAL A 328 39.25 31.42 22.89
C VAL A 328 40.06 31.89 24.12
N GLU A 329 39.94 31.29 25.30
CA GLU A 329 40.88 31.57 26.40
C GLU A 329 42.23 30.87 26.15
N PRO A 330 43.33 31.61 25.86
CA PRO A 330 44.64 31.00 25.80
C PRO A 330 45.09 30.70 27.23
N LYS A 331 45.52 29.46 27.50
CA LYS A 331 46.28 29.14 28.71
C LYS A 331 47.47 30.11 28.79
N LYS A 332 47.45 31.03 29.75
CA LYS A 332 48.64 31.81 30.13
C LYS A 332 49.68 30.82 30.63
N SER A 333 50.69 30.54 29.81
CA SER A 333 51.89 29.82 30.20
C SER A 333 52.67 30.67 31.20
N ALA A 334 52.88 30.16 32.41
CA ALA A 334 53.86 30.71 33.35
C ALA A 334 55.29 30.48 32.80
N PRO A 335 56.22 31.43 32.95
CA PRO A 335 57.59 31.25 32.49
C PRO A 335 58.35 30.32 33.44
N GLN A 336 59.03 29.34 32.86
CA GLN A 336 60.00 28.49 33.57
C GLN A 336 61.28 29.29 33.86
N ASN A 337 61.69 29.31 35.12
CA ASN A 337 63.09 29.42 35.54
C ASN A 337 63.33 28.36 36.61
#